data_AF-A0A972P4J7-F1
#
_entry.id   AF-A0A972P4J7-F1
#
_cell.length_a   1.000
_cell.length_b   1.000
_cell.length_c   1.000
_cell.angle_alpha   90.00
_cell.angle_beta   90.00
_cell.angle_gamma   90.00
#
_symmetry.space_group_name_H-M   'P 1'
#
loop_
_entity.id
_entity.type
_entity.pdbx_description
1 polymer ?
#
loop_
_entity_poly.entity_id
_entity_poly.type
_entity_poly.pdbx_seq_one_letter_code
_entity_poly.pdbx_strand_id
1 'polypeptide(L)'
;MNPLLIHGLLMGTGFGLMTLAGIVSRFLKRKRWWLKGHRALGIAGAVMLVPGAAAAYFLVEASTGVHLQEPHTWLGAAVLVLSFTAPIVGILAFRIRAHAARLRMVHRWSGRLALAAALLTVLTGLRLVGIL
;
A
#
# COMPACT_ATOMS: atom_id res chain seq x y z
N MET A 1 0.85 20.54 -13.11
CA MET A 1 1.65 20.06 -11.95
C MET A 1 2.52 18.90 -12.40
N ASN A 2 3.74 18.75 -11.89
CA ASN A 2 4.68 17.70 -12.30
C ASN A 2 4.13 16.30 -11.94
N PRO A 3 3.84 15.41 -12.92
CA PRO A 3 3.29 14.07 -12.66
C PRO A 3 4.17 13.21 -11.75
N LEU A 4 5.49 13.38 -11.81
CA LEU A 4 6.44 12.68 -10.93
C LEU A 4 6.25 13.09 -9.46
N LEU A 5 6.07 14.39 -9.20
CA LEU A 5 5.80 14.89 -7.85
C LEU A 5 4.44 14.41 -7.34
N ILE A 6 3.42 14.43 -8.20
CA ILE A 6 2.08 13.90 -7.86
C ILE A 6 2.18 12.41 -7.50
N HIS A 7 2.84 11.61 -8.34
CA HIS A 7 3.08 10.21 -8.09
C HIS A 7 3.79 9.99 -6.74
N GLY A 8 4.92 10.65 -6.52
CA GLY A 8 5.71 10.51 -5.29
C GLY A 8 4.93 10.89 -4.03
N LEU A 9 4.21 12.02 -4.05
CA LEU A 9 3.44 12.50 -2.90
C LEU A 9 2.25 11.57 -2.58
N LEU A 10 1.50 11.11 -3.60
CA LEU A 10 0.37 10.22 -3.40
C LEU A 10 0.81 8.84 -2.93
N MET A 11 1.84 8.26 -3.57
CA MET A 11 2.38 6.97 -3.16
C MET A 11 3.00 7.03 -1.75
N GLY A 12 3.75 8.09 -1.44
CA GLY A 12 4.34 8.32 -0.12
C GLY A 12 3.26 8.49 0.96
N THR A 13 2.20 9.24 0.67
CA THR A 13 1.05 9.39 1.58
C THR A 13 0.34 8.05 1.80
N GLY A 14 0.09 7.29 0.74
CA GLY A 14 -0.51 5.96 0.83
C GLY A 14 0.32 5.00 1.69
N PHE A 15 1.62 4.93 1.45
CA PHE A 15 2.55 4.15 2.26
C PHE A 15 2.58 4.60 3.73
N GLY A 16 2.61 5.92 3.98
CA GLY A 16 2.56 6.49 5.32
C GLY A 16 1.29 6.09 6.08
N LEU A 17 0.12 6.21 5.44
CA LEU A 17 -1.16 5.81 6.03
C LEU A 17 -1.22 4.30 6.33
N MET A 18 -0.73 3.45 5.43
CA MET A 18 -0.65 2.01 5.66
C MET A 18 0.30 1.67 6.82
N THR A 19 1.43 2.38 6.92
CA THR A 19 2.39 2.21 8.02
C THR A 19 1.76 2.61 9.35
N LEU A 20 1.06 3.74 9.40
CA LEU A 20 0.29 4.17 10.57
C LEU A 20 -0.80 3.15 10.94
N ALA A 21 -1.50 2.56 9.96
CA ALA A 21 -2.44 1.47 10.22
C ALA A 21 -1.75 0.28 10.91
N GLY A 22 -0.55 -0.08 10.46
CA GLY A 22 0.30 -1.10 11.08
C GLY A 22 0.65 -0.75 12.54
N ILE A 23 1.10 0.48 12.78
CA ILE A 23 1.44 1.00 14.12
C ILE A 23 0.23 0.95 15.06
N VAL A 24 -0.93 1.45 14.62
CA VAL A 24 -2.18 1.40 15.40
C VAL A 24 -2.51 -0.04 15.78
N SER A 25 -2.40 -0.97 14.82
CA SER A 25 -2.68 -2.40 15.06
C SER A 25 -1.69 -3.08 16.00
N ARG A 26 -0.44 -2.60 16.08
CA ARG A 26 0.60 -3.19 16.91
C ARG A 26 0.60 -2.63 18.33
N PHE A 27 0.49 -1.32 18.47
CA PHE A 27 0.77 -0.62 19.72
C PHE A 27 -0.47 -0.06 20.41
N LEU A 28 -1.55 0.24 19.67
CA LEU A 28 -2.69 0.96 20.23
C LEU A 28 -3.91 0.08 20.53
N LYS A 29 -3.76 -1.25 20.58
CA LYS A 29 -4.85 -2.21 20.83
C LYS A 29 -5.65 -1.97 22.11
N ARG A 30 -5.07 -1.28 23.11
CA ARG A 30 -5.76 -0.92 24.37
C ARG A 30 -6.77 0.22 24.19
N LYS A 31 -6.70 1.00 23.11
CA LYS A 31 -7.61 2.13 22.85
C LYS A 31 -8.89 1.62 22.21
N ARG A 32 -10.07 2.03 22.71
CA ARG A 32 -11.38 1.56 22.18
C ARG A 32 -11.57 1.79 20.67
N TRP A 33 -10.91 2.81 20.10
CA TRP A 33 -11.00 3.15 18.68
C TRP A 33 -9.98 2.42 17.78
N TRP A 34 -9.09 1.58 18.32
CA TRP A 34 -7.94 1.02 17.59
C TRP A 34 -8.36 0.34 16.28
N LEU A 35 -9.44 -0.45 16.30
CA LEU A 35 -9.90 -1.19 15.13
C LEU A 35 -10.48 -0.27 14.07
N LYS A 36 -11.25 0.75 14.48
CA LYS A 36 -11.79 1.78 13.58
C LYS A 36 -10.65 2.56 12.94
N GLY A 37 -9.66 2.99 13.72
CA GLY A 37 -8.48 3.71 13.25
C GLY A 37 -7.63 2.88 12.29
N HIS A 38 -7.27 1.66 12.67
CA HIS A 38 -6.53 0.73 11.80
C HIS A 38 -7.23 0.53 10.46
N ARG A 39 -8.54 0.27 10.48
CA ARG A 39 -9.34 0.07 9.26
C ARG A 39 -9.37 1.34 8.39
N ALA A 40 -9.67 2.50 8.98
CA ALA A 40 -9.75 3.75 8.24
C ALA A 40 -8.41 4.10 7.57
N LEU A 41 -7.31 4.04 8.32
CA LEU A 41 -5.96 4.30 7.81
C LEU A 41 -5.55 3.31 6.73
N GLY A 42 -5.82 2.01 6.93
CA GLY A 42 -5.48 0.97 5.95
C GLY A 42 -6.23 1.14 4.63
N ILE A 43 -7.53 1.42 4.68
CA ILE A 43 -8.35 1.67 3.48
C ILE A 43 -7.94 2.98 2.81
N ALA A 44 -7.79 4.07 3.57
CA ALA A 44 -7.38 5.36 3.02
C ALA A 44 -6.01 5.27 2.34
N GLY A 45 -5.06 4.55 2.97
CA GLY A 45 -3.76 4.28 2.38
C GLY A 45 -3.86 3.54 1.05
N ALA A 46 -4.59 2.42 1.00
CA ALA A 46 -4.79 1.65 -0.23
C ALA A 46 -5.47 2.46 -1.35
N VAL A 47 -6.49 3.24 -1.02
CA VAL A 47 -7.20 4.11 -1.98
C VAL A 47 -6.28 5.20 -2.52
N MET A 48 -5.42 5.78 -1.69
CA MET A 48 -4.48 6.83 -2.11
C MET A 48 -3.45 6.33 -3.14
N LEU A 49 -3.11 5.04 -3.13
CA LEU A 49 -2.20 4.45 -4.11
C LEU A 49 -2.77 4.45 -5.53
N VAL A 50 -4.10 4.46 -5.71
CA VAL A 50 -4.75 4.41 -7.03
C VAL A 50 -4.42 5.64 -7.89
N PRO A 51 -4.70 6.89 -7.44
CA PRO A 51 -4.33 8.07 -8.22
C PRO A 51 -2.80 8.22 -8.35
N GLY A 52 -2.02 7.76 -7.37
CA GLY A 52 -0.56 7.72 -7.48
C GLY A 52 -0.06 6.78 -8.58
N ALA A 53 -0.68 5.60 -8.72
CA ALA A 53 -0.40 4.65 -9.78
C ALA A 53 -0.84 5.18 -11.15
N ALA A 54 -2.01 5.84 -11.22
CA ALA A 54 -2.46 6.48 -12.45
C ALA A 54 -1.49 7.58 -12.92
N ALA A 55 -0.99 8.41 -12.00
CA ALA A 55 0.04 9.40 -12.33
C ALA A 55 1.34 8.76 -12.85
N ALA A 56 1.74 7.61 -12.28
CA ALA A 56 2.89 6.83 -12.76
C ALA A 56 2.67 6.31 -14.18
N TYR A 57 1.48 5.77 -14.46
CA TYR A 57 1.10 5.26 -15.77
C TYR A 57 1.22 6.35 -16.83
N PHE A 58 0.60 7.51 -16.61
CA PHE A 58 0.66 8.61 -17.56
C PHE A 58 2.06 9.20 -17.71
N LEU A 59 2.88 9.18 -16.65
CA LEU A 59 4.28 9.60 -16.72
C LEU A 59 5.09 8.67 -17.64
N VAL A 60 4.93 7.35 -17.51
CA VAL A 60 5.62 6.37 -18.36
C VAL A 60 5.11 6.45 -19.79
N GLU A 61 3.79 6.53 -19.97
CA GLU A 61 3.15 6.64 -21.28
C GLU A 61 3.66 7.84 -22.08
N ALA A 62 3.75 9.01 -21.43
CA ALA A 62 4.20 10.24 -22.08
C ALA A 62 5.73 10.34 -22.27
N SER A 63 6.51 9.43 -21.69
CA SER A 63 7.98 9.44 -21.78
C SER A 63 8.48 8.33 -22.68
N THR A 64 8.50 7.10 -22.19
CA THR A 64 9.05 5.94 -22.92
C THR A 64 7.98 5.11 -23.60
N GLY A 65 6.73 5.17 -23.12
CA GLY A 65 5.63 4.30 -23.55
C GLY A 65 5.76 2.84 -23.10
N VAL A 66 6.87 2.46 -22.45
CA VAL A 66 7.12 1.05 -22.07
C VAL A 66 6.93 0.85 -20.58
N HIS A 67 5.84 0.18 -20.24
CA HIS A 67 5.45 -0.12 -18.86
C HIS A 67 6.15 -1.38 -18.35
N LEU A 68 6.27 -1.49 -17.01
CA LEU A 68 6.77 -2.68 -16.33
C LEU A 68 8.19 -3.12 -16.79
N GLN A 69 9.10 -2.18 -17.02
CA GLN A 69 10.52 -2.50 -17.32
C GLN A 69 11.40 -2.52 -16.08
N GLU A 70 11.15 -1.61 -15.14
CA GLU A 70 12.02 -1.41 -13.97
C GLU A 70 11.52 -2.21 -12.76
N PRO A 71 12.43 -2.73 -11.90
CA PRO A 71 12.03 -3.41 -10.66
C PRO A 71 11.08 -2.60 -9.79
N HIS A 72 11.23 -1.26 -9.77
CA HIS A 72 10.32 -0.34 -9.11
C HIS A 72 8.86 -0.52 -9.57
N THR A 73 8.62 -0.69 -10.86
CA THR A 73 7.28 -0.82 -11.44
C THR A 73 6.63 -2.17 -11.14
N TRP A 74 7.40 -3.27 -11.12
CA TRP A 74 6.90 -4.59 -10.69
C TRP A 74 6.54 -4.61 -9.22
N LEU A 75 7.41 -4.05 -8.36
CA LEU A 75 7.16 -3.94 -6.93
C LEU A 75 5.95 -3.05 -6.66
N GLY A 76 5.82 -1.92 -7.35
CA GLY A 76 4.66 -1.02 -7.25
C GLY A 76 3.35 -1.70 -7.60
N ALA A 77 3.31 -2.50 -8.68
CA ALA A 77 2.13 -3.29 -9.03
C ALA A 77 1.78 -4.34 -7.96
N ALA A 78 2.79 -5.04 -7.42
CA ALA A 78 2.59 -6.00 -6.33
C ALA A 78 2.05 -5.32 -5.06
N VAL A 79 2.55 -4.13 -4.72
CA VAL A 79 2.06 -3.33 -3.59
C VAL A 79 0.62 -2.92 -3.78
N LEU A 80 0.23 -2.51 -5.00
CA LEU A 80 -1.15 -2.16 -5.31
C LEU A 80 -2.07 -3.35 -5.04
N VAL A 81 -1.74 -4.55 -5.54
CA VAL A 81 -2.54 -5.76 -5.30
C VAL A 81 -2.60 -6.13 -3.81
N LEU A 82 -1.46 -6.15 -3.12
CA LEU A 82 -1.39 -6.53 -1.70
C LEU A 82 -2.11 -5.53 -0.79
N SER A 83 -2.05 -4.23 -1.10
CA SER A 83 -2.68 -3.16 -0.31
C SER A 83 -4.20 -3.24 -0.30
N PHE A 84 -4.83 -3.75 -1.37
CA PHE A 84 -6.27 -4.04 -1.40
C PHE A 84 -6.61 -5.42 -0.83
N THR A 85 -5.74 -6.42 -1.03
CA THR A 85 -5.95 -7.78 -0.50
C THR A 85 -6.05 -7.77 1.02
N ALA A 86 -5.16 -7.04 1.71
CA ALA A 86 -5.15 -7.00 3.17
C ALA A 86 -6.47 -6.50 3.80
N PRO A 87 -7.04 -5.33 3.45
CA PRO A 87 -8.31 -4.88 4.01
C PRO A 87 -9.50 -5.76 3.61
N ILE A 88 -9.52 -6.32 2.38
CA ILE A 88 -10.59 -7.25 1.95
C ILE A 88 -10.60 -8.48 2.84
N VAL A 89 -9.46 -9.15 2.99
CA VAL A 89 -9.34 -10.35 3.84
C VAL A 89 -9.62 -10.00 5.31
N GLY A 90 -9.18 -8.82 5.77
CA GLY A 90 -9.44 -8.32 7.11
C GLY A 90 -10.94 -8.19 7.40
N ILE A 91 -11.72 -7.64 6.46
CA ILE A 91 -13.18 -7.53 6.56
C ILE A 91 -13.84 -8.91 6.49
N LEU A 92 -13.41 -9.78 5.57
CA LEU A 92 -13.94 -11.13 5.43
C LEU A 92 -13.73 -11.96 6.71
N ALA A 93 -12.64 -11.77 7.44
CA ALA A 93 -12.38 -12.46 8.70
C ALA A 93 -13.45 -12.19 9.77
N PHE A 94 -14.15 -11.05 9.71
CA PHE A 94 -15.27 -10.73 10.60
C PHE A 94 -16.61 -11.29 10.09
N ARG A 95 -16.75 -11.50 8.78
CA ARG A 95 -17.98 -12.01 8.15
C ARG A 95 -18.04 -13.54 8.12
N ILE A 96 -16.93 -14.20 7.77
CA ILE A 96 -16.84 -15.66 7.59
C ILE A 96 -16.22 -16.29 8.84
N ARG A 97 -17.04 -16.47 9.89
CA ARG A 97 -16.58 -16.94 11.20
C ARG A 97 -15.92 -18.33 11.14
N ALA A 98 -16.41 -19.22 10.28
CA ALA A 98 -15.88 -20.58 10.09
C ALA A 98 -14.39 -20.61 9.69
N HIS A 99 -13.90 -19.59 8.99
CA HIS A 99 -12.50 -19.50 8.54
C HIS A 99 -11.75 -18.31 9.14
N ALA A 100 -12.30 -17.68 10.19
CA ALA A 100 -11.78 -16.41 10.70
C ALA A 100 -10.32 -16.51 11.18
N ALA A 101 -9.89 -17.64 11.74
CA ALA A 101 -8.51 -17.84 12.16
C ALA A 101 -7.53 -17.79 10.97
N ARG A 102 -7.85 -18.51 9.89
CA ARG A 102 -7.06 -18.52 8.64
C ARG A 102 -7.08 -17.14 7.97
N LEU A 103 -8.23 -16.51 7.84
CA LEU A 103 -8.37 -15.18 7.25
C LEU A 103 -7.58 -14.12 8.04
N ARG A 104 -7.60 -14.15 9.38
CA ARG A 104 -6.76 -13.26 10.19
C ARG A 104 -5.26 -13.50 9.97
N MET A 105 -4.85 -14.74 9.76
CA MET A 105 -3.45 -15.06 9.47
C MET A 105 -3.04 -14.51 8.09
N VAL A 106 -3.86 -14.75 7.06
CA VAL A 106 -3.65 -14.20 5.71
C VAL A 106 -3.61 -12.67 5.74
N HIS A 107 -4.57 -12.00 6.38
CA HIS A 107 -4.60 -10.54 6.53
C HIS A 107 -3.31 -9.97 7.16
N ARG A 108 -2.79 -10.62 8.21
CA ARG A 108 -1.55 -10.17 8.87
C ARG A 108 -0.34 -10.32 7.97
N TRP A 109 -0.22 -11.45 7.27
CA TRP A 109 0.89 -11.68 6.37
C TRP A 109 0.82 -10.80 5.13
N SER A 110 -0.35 -10.67 4.50
CA SER A 110 -0.55 -9.78 3.35
C SER A 110 -0.23 -8.33 3.72
N GLY A 111 -0.65 -7.86 4.90
CA GLY A 111 -0.33 -6.51 5.36
C GLY A 111 1.17 -6.29 5.59
N ARG A 112 1.88 -7.26 6.19
CA ARG A 112 3.34 -7.19 6.38
C ARG A 112 4.09 -7.20 5.06
N LEU A 113 3.71 -8.09 4.15
CA LEU A 113 4.30 -8.18 2.82
C LEU A 113 4.04 -6.91 2.01
N ALA A 114 2.83 -6.32 2.10
CA ALA A 114 2.50 -5.05 1.46
C ALA A 114 3.44 -3.93 1.93
N LEU A 115 3.65 -3.81 3.26
CA LEU A 115 4.52 -2.76 3.82
C LEU A 115 5.99 -2.97 3.45
N ALA A 116 6.48 -4.22 3.50
CA ALA A 116 7.85 -4.53 3.10
C ALA A 116 8.08 -4.24 1.61
N ALA A 117 7.15 -4.69 0.74
CA ALA A 117 7.22 -4.42 -0.69
C ALA A 117 7.08 -2.92 -0.99
N ALA A 118 6.24 -2.19 -0.27
CA ALA A 118 6.09 -0.74 -0.42
C ALA A 118 7.36 0.01 -0.06
N LEU A 119 8.03 -0.39 1.03
CA LEU A 119 9.32 0.18 1.40
C LEU A 119 10.36 -0.07 0.29
N LEU A 120 10.48 -1.31 -0.22
CA LEU A 120 11.38 -1.62 -1.33
C LEU A 120 11.03 -0.85 -2.61
N THR A 121 9.74 -0.65 -2.89
CA THR A 121 9.25 0.14 -4.02
C THR A 121 9.70 1.60 -3.88
N VAL A 122 9.56 2.19 -2.68
CA VAL A 122 10.00 3.56 -2.41
C VAL A 122 11.51 3.68 -2.59
N LEU A 123 12.30 2.76 -2.02
CA LEU A 123 13.76 2.80 -2.12
C LEU A 123 14.24 2.68 -3.58
N THR A 124 13.65 1.77 -4.35
CA THR A 124 13.98 1.63 -5.78
C THR A 124 13.54 2.84 -6.59
N GLY A 125 12.40 3.47 -6.27
CA GLY A 125 11.94 4.69 -6.92
C GLY A 125 12.84 5.89 -6.63
N LEU A 126 13.26 6.07 -5.37
CA LEU A 126 14.22 7.12 -4.97
C LEU A 126 15.58 6.95 -5.66
N ARG A 127 16.02 5.70 -5.84
CA ARG A 127 17.24 5.40 -6.61
C ARG A 127 17.13 5.77 -8.09
N LEU A 128 15.98 5.49 -8.72
CA LEU A 128 15.76 5.84 -10.13
C LEU A 128 15.82 7.34 -10.40
N VAL A 129 15.40 8.15 -9.42
CA VAL A 129 15.46 9.63 -9.52
C VAL A 129 16.76 10.22 -8.97
N GLY A 130 17.74 9.40 -8.60
CA GLY A 130 19.07 9.83 -8.15
C GLY A 130 19.11 10.47 -6.76
N ILE A 131 18.11 10.20 -5.90
CA ILE A 131 18.09 10.67 -4.51
C ILE A 131 18.88 9.71 -3.58
N LEU A 132 18.90 8.41 -3.92
CA LEU A 132 19.68 7.35 -3.25
C LEU A 132 20.66 6.74 -4.26
#